data_AF-A0A529HJR5-F1
#
_entry.id   AF-A0A529HJR5-F1
#
_cell.length_a   1.000
_cell.length_b   1.000
_cell.length_c   1.000
_cell.angle_alpha   90.00
_cell.angle_beta   90.00
_cell.angle_gamma   90.00
#
_symmetry.space_group_name_H-M   'P 1'
#
loop_
_entity.id
_entity.type
_entity.pdbx_description
1 polymer ?
#
loop_
_entity_poly.entity_id
_entity_poly.type
_entity_poly.pdbx_seq_one_letter_code
_entity_poly.pdbx_strand_id
1 'polypeptide(L)'
;TGYNARNQMTPSDVDLFATLTMLTRRHGIDYGILHTCTLDSMGHRFGHDCHEMDHAVYAMDAMLAAFLPVWRQAGYEVIVTADHGQTDRGHHGGHDDEMQDFALYYFGPGKGPEPDTLLDQLQLAPTVLKRLGVPVPATMRAKAFLE
;
A
#
# COMPACT_ATOMS: atom_id res chain seq x y z
N THR A 1 -15.37 6.47 -25.79
CA THR A 1 -14.62 7.21 -24.76
C THR A 1 -14.12 6.21 -23.74
N GLY A 2 -12.89 6.35 -23.23
CA GLY A 2 -12.34 5.45 -22.21
C GLY A 2 -13.00 5.62 -20.83
N TYR A 3 -13.59 6.79 -20.61
CA TYR A 3 -14.36 7.10 -19.41
C TYR A 3 -15.75 6.46 -19.45
N ASN A 4 -16.09 5.72 -18.41
CA ASN A 4 -17.45 5.27 -18.12
C ASN A 4 -17.67 5.22 -16.61
N ALA A 5 -18.87 4.80 -16.18
CA ALA A 5 -19.21 4.79 -14.76
C ALA A 5 -18.26 3.96 -13.88
N ARG A 6 -17.61 2.94 -14.46
CA ARG A 6 -16.68 2.01 -13.78
C ARG A 6 -15.20 2.27 -14.14
N ASN A 7 -14.91 2.76 -15.35
CA ASN A 7 -13.55 3.08 -15.78
C ASN A 7 -13.31 4.58 -15.67
N GLN A 8 -12.60 4.97 -14.60
CA GLN A 8 -12.24 6.36 -14.32
C GLN A 8 -10.94 6.79 -15.02
N MET A 9 -10.33 5.92 -15.82
CA MET A 9 -9.01 6.13 -16.45
C MET A 9 -7.90 6.41 -15.42
N THR A 10 -7.99 5.82 -14.24
CA THR A 10 -6.85 5.73 -13.32
C THR A 10 -5.71 4.96 -13.98
N PRO A 11 -4.43 5.23 -13.64
CA PRO A 11 -3.33 4.38 -14.06
C PRO A 11 -3.63 2.92 -13.72
N SER A 12 -3.33 2.01 -14.64
CA SER A 12 -3.59 0.60 -14.42
C SER A 12 -2.68 0.06 -13.31
N ASP A 13 -3.26 -0.54 -12.27
CA ASP A 13 -2.49 -1.06 -11.14
C ASP A 13 -1.48 -2.13 -11.58
N VAL A 14 -1.87 -3.01 -12.52
CA VAL A 14 -0.96 -4.00 -13.09
C VAL A 14 0.21 -3.36 -13.83
N ASP A 15 0.01 -2.23 -14.52
CA ASP A 15 1.09 -1.50 -15.20
C ASP A 15 2.01 -0.81 -14.18
N LEU A 16 1.47 -0.32 -13.06
CA LEU A 16 2.26 0.22 -11.96
C LEU A 16 3.12 -0.88 -11.32
N PHE A 17 2.55 -2.06 -11.04
CA PHE A 17 3.29 -3.21 -10.53
C PHE A 17 4.35 -3.70 -11.52
N ALA A 18 4.03 -3.75 -12.82
CA ALA A 18 4.97 -4.09 -13.87
C ALA A 18 6.11 -3.07 -13.97
N THR A 19 5.80 -1.78 -13.82
CA THR A 19 6.81 -0.70 -13.83
C THR A 19 7.77 -0.84 -12.66
N LEU A 20 7.28 -1.03 -11.43
CA LEU A 20 8.15 -1.25 -10.28
C LEU A 20 8.98 -2.52 -10.47
N THR A 21 8.39 -3.60 -10.98
CA THR A 21 9.10 -4.86 -11.29
C THR A 21 10.18 -4.68 -12.36
N MET A 22 9.94 -3.82 -13.35
CA MET A 22 10.94 -3.48 -14.35
C MET A 22 12.11 -2.73 -13.71
N LEU A 23 11.83 -1.76 -12.83
CA LEU A 23 12.87 -1.02 -12.11
C LEU A 23 13.71 -1.94 -11.22
N THR A 24 13.10 -2.88 -10.50
CA THR A 24 13.85 -3.86 -9.70
C THR A 24 14.73 -4.74 -10.58
N ARG A 25 14.21 -5.28 -11.68
CA ARG A 25 14.96 -6.20 -12.57
C ARG A 25 16.05 -5.52 -13.39
N ARG A 26 15.79 -4.32 -13.91
CA ARG A 26 16.69 -3.64 -14.84
C ARG A 26 17.73 -2.78 -14.12
N HIS A 27 17.31 -2.15 -13.03
CA HIS A 27 18.14 -1.16 -12.33
C HIS A 27 18.57 -1.61 -10.94
N GLY A 28 17.99 -2.69 -10.38
CA GLY A 28 18.38 -3.20 -9.06
C GLY A 28 18.19 -2.15 -7.97
N ILE A 29 17.10 -1.37 -8.02
CA ILE A 29 16.84 -0.30 -7.06
C ILE A 29 16.87 -0.84 -5.62
N ASP A 30 17.43 -0.10 -4.67
CA ASP A 30 17.45 -0.51 -3.26
C ASP A 30 16.11 -0.26 -2.55
N TYR A 31 15.34 0.72 -3.05
CA TYR A 31 14.06 1.13 -2.51
C TYR A 31 13.13 1.59 -3.64
N GLY A 32 11.86 1.21 -3.55
CA GLY A 32 10.82 1.63 -4.47
C GLY A 32 9.49 1.81 -3.74
N ILE A 33 8.71 2.79 -4.20
CA ILE A 33 7.36 3.04 -3.75
C ILE A 33 6.49 3.22 -5.00
N LEU A 34 5.29 2.63 -4.97
CA LEU A 34 4.24 2.89 -5.93
C LEU A 34 2.95 3.22 -5.16
N HIS A 35 2.05 3.91 -5.83
CA HIS A 35 0.76 4.29 -5.27
C HIS A 35 -0.33 3.94 -6.29
N THR A 36 -1.23 3.05 -5.89
CA THR A 36 -2.44 2.70 -6.63
C THR A 36 -3.57 3.63 -6.18
N CYS A 37 -4.43 4.07 -7.09
CA CYS A 37 -5.57 4.95 -6.77
C CYS A 37 -6.94 4.33 -7.07
N THR A 38 -6.97 3.08 -7.57
CA THR A 38 -8.21 2.42 -7.98
C THR A 38 -9.20 2.28 -6.83
N LEU A 39 -8.79 1.75 -5.67
CA LEU A 39 -9.73 1.52 -4.56
C LEU A 39 -10.27 2.82 -3.97
N ASP A 40 -9.43 3.85 -3.84
CA ASP A 40 -9.84 5.19 -3.43
C ASP A 40 -10.92 5.76 -4.39
N SER A 41 -10.63 5.70 -5.69
CA SER A 41 -11.54 6.18 -6.73
C SER A 41 -12.86 5.39 -6.76
N MET A 42 -12.80 4.07 -6.54
CA MET A 42 -13.98 3.21 -6.48
C MET A 42 -14.84 3.55 -5.27
N GLY A 43 -14.23 3.79 -4.11
CA GLY A 43 -14.94 4.17 -2.89
C GLY A 43 -15.63 5.52 -3.03
N HIS A 44 -14.95 6.53 -3.59
CA HIS A 44 -15.58 7.81 -3.93
C HIS A 44 -16.79 7.67 -4.85
N ARG A 45 -16.74 6.72 -5.78
CA ARG A 45 -17.75 6.58 -6.84
C ARG A 45 -18.97 5.78 -6.40
N PHE A 46 -18.75 4.71 -5.66
CA PHE A 46 -19.78 3.71 -5.35
C PHE A 46 -20.06 3.57 -3.85
N GLY A 47 -19.21 4.16 -2.98
CA GLY A 47 -19.19 3.85 -1.55
C GLY A 47 -18.56 2.48 -1.28
N HIS A 48 -18.62 2.08 -0.01
CA HIS A 48 -18.25 0.75 0.45
C HIS A 48 -19.50 -0.13 0.58
N ASP A 49 -19.31 -1.42 0.88
CA ASP A 49 -20.39 -2.43 0.93
C ASP A 49 -21.22 -2.51 -0.38
N CYS A 50 -20.51 -2.64 -1.52
CA CYS A 50 -21.12 -2.80 -2.83
C CYS A 50 -20.33 -3.75 -3.73
N HIS A 51 -21.02 -4.34 -4.72
CA HIS A 51 -20.41 -5.29 -5.66
C HIS A 51 -19.25 -4.69 -6.47
N GLU A 52 -19.32 -3.40 -6.80
CA GLU A 52 -18.24 -2.70 -7.47
C GLU A 52 -16.96 -2.62 -6.63
N MET A 53 -17.08 -2.33 -5.33
CA MET A 53 -15.95 -2.32 -4.40
C MET A 53 -15.41 -3.74 -4.18
N ASP A 54 -16.29 -4.72 -3.93
CA ASP A 54 -15.89 -6.13 -3.78
C ASP A 54 -15.04 -6.57 -4.97
N HIS A 55 -15.54 -6.34 -6.19
CA HIS A 55 -14.83 -6.71 -7.41
C HIS A 55 -13.47 -6.00 -7.50
N ALA A 56 -13.41 -4.71 -7.19
CA ALA A 56 -12.16 -3.94 -7.26
C ALA A 56 -11.12 -4.47 -6.26
N VAL A 57 -11.53 -4.80 -5.03
CA VAL A 57 -10.66 -5.38 -4.01
C VAL A 57 -10.14 -6.76 -4.44
N TYR A 58 -11.01 -7.65 -4.92
CA TYR A 58 -10.59 -8.97 -5.41
C TYR A 58 -9.66 -8.88 -6.64
N ALA A 59 -9.93 -7.94 -7.54
CA ALA A 59 -9.07 -7.72 -8.70
C ALA A 59 -7.69 -7.19 -8.27
N MET A 60 -7.64 -6.24 -7.33
CA MET A 60 -6.38 -5.73 -6.77
C MET A 60 -5.54 -6.83 -6.13
N ASP A 61 -6.16 -7.65 -5.27
CA ASP A 61 -5.51 -8.79 -4.62
C ASP A 61 -4.95 -9.78 -5.66
N ALA A 62 -5.77 -10.19 -6.64
CA ALA A 62 -5.34 -11.10 -7.70
C ALA A 62 -4.20 -10.52 -8.56
N MET A 63 -4.25 -9.23 -8.87
CA MET A 63 -3.17 -8.55 -9.59
C MET A 63 -1.88 -8.56 -8.78
N LEU A 64 -1.94 -8.16 -7.50
CA LEU A 64 -0.78 -8.10 -6.62
C LEU A 64 -0.16 -9.48 -6.37
N ALA A 65 -0.97 -10.53 -6.26
CA ALA A 65 -0.53 -11.91 -6.06
C ALA A 65 0.42 -12.41 -7.16
N ALA A 66 0.35 -11.85 -8.38
CA ALA A 66 1.27 -12.19 -9.47
C ALA A 66 2.67 -11.57 -9.30
N PHE A 67 2.80 -10.45 -8.59
CA PHE A 67 4.05 -9.69 -8.45
C PHE A 67 4.75 -9.89 -7.11
N LEU A 68 3.99 -10.05 -6.03
CA LEU A 68 4.54 -10.16 -4.68
C LEU A 68 5.56 -11.31 -4.55
N PRO A 69 5.30 -12.55 -5.05
CA PRO A 69 6.30 -13.61 -5.04
C PRO A 69 7.57 -13.26 -5.84
N VAL A 70 7.43 -12.54 -6.95
CA VAL A 70 8.56 -12.12 -7.80
C VAL A 70 9.47 -11.17 -7.03
N TRP A 71 8.91 -10.16 -6.35
CA TRP A 71 9.70 -9.23 -5.54
C TRP A 71 10.40 -9.94 -4.38
N ARG A 72 9.68 -10.85 -3.69
CA ARG A 72 10.25 -11.65 -2.60
C ARG A 72 11.38 -12.56 -3.06
N GLN A 73 11.24 -13.22 -4.21
CA GLN A 73 12.30 -14.06 -4.80
C GLN A 73 13.52 -13.23 -5.25
N ALA A 74 13.31 -11.99 -5.66
CA ALA A 74 14.38 -11.04 -5.97
C ALA A 74 15.07 -10.45 -4.71
N GLY A 75 14.66 -10.85 -3.51
CA GLY A 75 15.29 -10.45 -2.25
C GLY A 75 14.70 -9.21 -1.59
N TYR A 76 13.65 -8.61 -2.17
CA TYR A 76 13.01 -7.42 -1.62
C TYR A 76 12.06 -7.76 -0.48
N GLU A 77 12.07 -6.96 0.57
CA GLU A 77 10.97 -6.88 1.54
C GLU A 77 9.82 -6.06 0.97
N VAL A 78 8.58 -6.47 1.24
CA VAL A 78 7.39 -5.79 0.71
C VAL A 78 6.49 -5.37 1.87
N ILE A 79 6.12 -4.10 1.91
CA ILE A 79 5.06 -3.58 2.77
C ILE A 79 3.89 -3.20 1.85
N VAL A 80 2.70 -3.71 2.14
CA VAL A 80 1.44 -3.32 1.51
C VAL A 80 0.65 -2.57 2.56
N THR A 81 0.33 -1.30 2.30
CA THR A 81 -0.36 -0.44 3.27
C THR A 81 -1.25 0.56 2.54
N ALA A 82 -2.16 1.20 3.28
CA ALA A 82 -2.91 2.37 2.82
C ALA A 82 -2.42 3.65 3.52
N ASP A 83 -2.66 4.80 2.90
CA ASP A 83 -2.41 6.14 3.45
C ASP A 83 -3.63 6.69 4.20
N HIS A 84 -4.83 6.18 3.93
CA HIS A 84 -6.04 6.47 4.69
C HIS A 84 -7.10 5.37 4.49
N GLY A 85 -8.12 5.41 5.34
CA GLY A 85 -9.39 4.72 5.12
C GLY A 85 -10.41 5.64 4.42
N GLN A 86 -11.65 5.18 4.31
CA GLN A 86 -12.77 5.98 3.80
C GLN A 86 -14.04 5.59 4.54
N THR A 87 -14.98 6.52 4.65
CA THR A 87 -16.32 6.23 5.16
C THR A 87 -17.09 5.30 4.25
N ASP A 88 -18.16 4.69 4.75
CA ASP A 88 -19.10 3.88 3.94
C ASP A 88 -19.60 4.61 2.68
N ARG A 89 -19.61 5.95 2.70
CA ARG A 89 -20.04 6.80 1.58
C ARG A 89 -18.89 7.29 0.69
N GLY A 90 -17.67 6.80 0.92
CA GLY A 90 -16.50 7.13 0.14
C GLY A 90 -15.90 8.50 0.44
N HIS A 91 -15.99 8.99 1.67
CA HIS A 91 -15.32 10.24 2.08
C HIS A 91 -14.10 9.95 2.94
N HIS A 92 -13.10 10.81 2.91
CA HIS A 92 -11.93 10.73 3.79
C HIS A 92 -11.38 12.12 4.11
N GLY A 93 -10.35 12.20 4.94
CA GLY A 93 -9.72 13.46 5.37
C GLY A 93 -10.24 14.02 6.71
N GLY A 94 -11.16 13.31 7.36
CA GLY A 94 -11.61 13.58 8.73
C GLY A 94 -10.78 12.86 9.79
N HIS A 95 -11.25 12.94 11.04
CA HIS A 95 -10.62 12.30 12.21
C HIS A 95 -11.37 11.05 12.69
N ASP A 96 -12.37 10.60 11.93
CA ASP A 96 -13.13 9.40 12.27
C ASP A 96 -12.27 8.15 12.03
N ASP A 97 -12.42 7.13 12.88
CA ASP A 97 -11.61 5.90 12.84
C ASP A 97 -11.62 5.26 11.44
N GLU A 98 -12.78 5.20 10.77
CA GLU A 98 -12.91 4.66 9.40
C GLU A 98 -12.08 5.39 8.33
N MET A 99 -11.69 6.65 8.59
CA MET A 99 -10.84 7.44 7.70
C MET A 99 -9.36 7.38 8.09
N GLN A 100 -9.05 7.03 9.34
CA GLN A 100 -7.68 7.01 9.88
C GLN A 100 -7.07 5.61 9.93
N ASP A 101 -7.91 4.59 10.17
CA ASP A 101 -7.49 3.20 10.21
C ASP A 101 -7.02 2.74 8.82
N PHE A 102 -5.89 2.03 8.81
CA PHE A 102 -5.28 1.51 7.60
C PHE A 102 -4.75 0.11 7.85
N ALA A 103 -4.80 -0.73 6.82
CA ALA A 103 -4.20 -2.05 6.87
C ALA A 103 -2.69 -1.96 6.61
N LEU A 104 -1.91 -2.82 7.26
CA LEU A 104 -0.49 -3.02 6.99
C LEU A 104 -0.15 -4.50 6.93
N TYR A 105 0.37 -4.94 5.78
CA TYR A 105 0.86 -6.29 5.57
C TYR A 105 2.35 -6.24 5.26
N TYR A 106 3.13 -7.07 5.95
CA TYR A 106 4.58 -7.14 5.77
C TYR A 106 5.01 -8.53 5.31
N PHE A 107 5.84 -8.56 4.28
CA PHE A 107 6.42 -9.77 3.70
C PHE A 107 7.94 -9.63 3.71
N GLY A 108 8.55 -10.14 4.77
CA GLY A 108 10.00 -10.03 5.00
C GLY A 108 10.45 -10.82 6.23
N PRO A 109 11.77 -10.86 6.50
CA PRO A 109 12.34 -11.54 7.67
C PRO A 109 12.31 -10.71 8.96
N GLY A 110 11.96 -9.41 8.88
CA GLY A 110 11.87 -8.53 10.03
C GLY A 110 10.81 -8.99 11.02
N LYS A 111 11.08 -8.85 12.30
CA LYS A 111 10.11 -9.18 13.35
C LYS A 111 9.23 -7.96 13.60
N GLY A 112 7.92 -8.13 13.45
CA GLY A 112 6.92 -7.12 13.78
C GLY A 112 6.60 -7.07 15.28
N PRO A 113 5.81 -6.07 15.68
CA PRO A 113 5.30 -6.01 17.04
C PRO A 113 4.25 -7.11 17.29
N GLU A 114 3.78 -7.22 18.53
CA GLU A 114 2.70 -8.15 18.87
C GLU A 114 1.42 -7.84 18.08
N PRO A 115 0.57 -8.85 17.80
CA PRO A 115 -0.77 -8.63 17.26
C PRO A 115 -1.51 -7.55 18.05
N ASP A 116 -2.33 -6.75 17.36
CA ASP A 116 -3.11 -5.63 17.90
C ASP A 116 -2.30 -4.42 18.41
N THR A 117 -0.98 -4.39 18.17
CA THR A 117 -0.20 -3.17 18.42
C THR A 117 -0.66 -2.06 17.49
N LEU A 118 -1.18 -0.98 18.07
CA LEU A 118 -1.54 0.22 17.33
C LEU A 118 -0.29 0.82 16.65
N LEU A 119 -0.37 0.99 15.34
CA LEU A 119 0.68 1.60 14.53
C LEU A 119 0.31 3.03 14.15
N ASP A 120 1.32 3.89 14.10
CA ASP A 120 1.24 5.25 13.55
C ASP A 120 1.96 5.28 12.20
N GLN A 121 1.34 5.87 11.17
CA GLN A 121 1.96 6.02 9.84
C GLN A 121 3.31 6.74 9.88
N LEU A 122 3.55 7.63 10.87
CA LEU A 122 4.84 8.27 11.08
C LEU A 122 5.95 7.26 11.37
N GLN A 123 5.61 6.04 11.81
CA GLN A 123 6.57 4.95 12.02
C GLN A 123 7.01 4.26 10.73
N LEU A 124 6.30 4.43 9.60
CA LEU A 124 6.64 3.75 8.34
C LEU A 124 8.03 4.13 7.82
N ALA A 125 8.31 5.43 7.67
CA ALA A 125 9.59 5.93 7.18
C ALA A 125 10.80 5.48 8.03
N PRO A 126 10.83 5.66 9.37
CA PRO A 126 11.94 5.18 10.19
C PRO A 126 12.04 3.64 10.18
N THR A 127 10.93 2.93 10.02
CA THR A 127 10.94 1.46 9.84
C THR A 127 11.65 1.06 8.55
N VAL A 128 11.28 1.66 7.41
CA VAL A 128 11.92 1.40 6.12
C VAL A 128 13.41 1.70 6.18
N LEU A 129 13.81 2.86 6.72
CA LEU A 129 15.23 3.23 6.84
C LEU A 129 16.02 2.22 7.68
N LYS A 130 15.45 1.79 8.81
CA LYS A 130 16.07 0.76 9.66
C LYS A 130 16.25 -0.56 8.91
N ARG A 131 15.24 -1.01 8.15
CA ARG A 131 15.33 -2.24 7.33
C ARG A 131 16.37 -2.13 6.21
N LEU A 132 16.56 -0.94 5.65
CA LEU A 132 17.61 -0.65 4.66
C LEU A 132 19.01 -0.51 5.28
N GLY A 133 19.14 -0.52 6.61
CA GLY A 133 20.42 -0.26 7.30
C GLY A 133 20.89 1.19 7.20
N VAL A 134 19.97 2.12 6.89
CA VAL A 134 20.26 3.56 6.77
C VAL A 134 19.99 4.26 8.12
N PRO A 135 20.87 5.17 8.58
CA PRO A 135 20.62 5.93 9.79
C PRO A 135 19.31 6.71 9.74
N VAL A 136 18.48 6.57 10.78
CA VAL A 136 17.24 7.33 10.92
C VAL A 136 17.59 8.76 11.35
N PRO A 137 17.17 9.81 10.61
CA PRO A 137 17.40 11.20 10.99
C PRO A 137 16.73 11.53 12.32
N ALA A 138 17.39 12.36 13.14
CA ALA A 138 16.85 12.78 14.45
C ALA A 138 15.50 13.53 14.37
N THR A 139 15.13 14.04 13.20
CA THR A 139 13.83 14.68 12.94
C THR A 139 12.68 13.68 12.80
N MET A 140 12.95 12.41 12.52
CA MET A 140 11.95 11.33 12.55
C MET A 140 11.78 10.83 13.99
N ARG A 141 10.75 11.33 14.67
CA ARG A 141 10.53 11.09 16.12
C ARG A 141 9.82 9.78 16.43
N ALA A 142 9.11 9.22 15.45
CA ALA A 142 8.40 7.96 15.62
C ALA A 142 9.39 6.77 15.60
N LYS A 143 9.11 5.72 16.38
CA LYS A 143 10.00 4.56 16.48
C LYS A 143 9.67 3.55 15.38
N ALA A 144 10.70 2.97 14.78
CA ALA A 144 10.53 1.84 13.87
C ALA A 144 9.81 0.67 14.56
N PHE A 145 8.86 0.02 13.88
CA PHE A 145 8.09 -1.11 14.42
C PHE A 145 8.60 -2.47 13.95
N LEU A 146 9.43 -2.53 12.90
CA LEU A 146 10.16 -3.75 12.53
C LEU A 146 11.55 -3.77 13.16
N GLU A 147 11.94 -4.93 13.68
CA GLU A 147 13.34 -5.22 14.06
C GLU A 147 14.27 -5.14 12.86
#